data_AF-A0A7W4IBR6-F1
#
_entry.id   AF-A0A7W4IBR6-F1
#
_cell.length_a   1.000
_cell.length_b   1.000
_cell.length_c   1.000
_cell.angle_alpha   90.00
_cell.angle_beta   90.00
_cell.angle_gamma   90.00
#
_symmetry.space_group_name_H-M   'P 1'
#
loop_
_entity.id
_entity.type
_entity.pdbx_description
1 polymer ?
#
loop_
_entity_poly.entity_id
_entity_poly.type
_entity_poly.pdbx_seq_one_letter_code
_entity_poly.pdbx_strand_id
1 'polypeptide(L)'
;MLGISQTELAAAAAVSRQTVVDFERGARTPYPNNLTAIRAALEAAGVEFIPENGGGAGVRLKRGAYTVQAAPGGSDPDDLKAGKAEV
;
A
#
# COMPACT_ATOMS: atom_id res chain seq x y z
N MET A 1 -1.35 2.63 10.08
CA MET A 1 -0.22 2.89 9.13
C MET A 1 0.64 1.63 9.08
N LEU A 2 1.43 1.42 8.02
CA LEU A 2 2.14 0.16 7.63
C LEU A 2 2.95 -0.57 8.70
N GLY A 3 3.08 -0.04 9.92
CA GLY A 3 3.85 -0.64 11.01
C GLY A 3 5.36 -0.42 10.89
N ILE A 4 5.82 0.30 9.86
CA ILE A 4 7.24 0.63 9.65
C ILE A 4 7.58 1.99 10.29
N SER A 5 8.73 2.07 10.94
CA SER A 5 9.29 3.31 11.47
C SER A 5 10.03 4.10 10.38
N GLN A 6 10.27 5.39 10.63
CA GLN A 6 11.10 6.25 9.76
C GLN A 6 12.51 5.69 9.55
N THR A 7 13.08 5.05 10.58
CA THR A 7 14.42 4.45 10.51
C THR A 7 14.42 3.22 9.59
N GLU A 8 13.41 2.37 9.70
CA GLU A 8 13.25 1.20 8.83
C GLU A 8 13.00 1.60 7.38
N LEU A 9 12.15 2.62 7.15
CA LEU A 9 11.92 3.16 5.80
C LEU A 9 13.21 3.74 5.21
N ALA A 10 13.98 4.50 6.00
CA ALA A 10 15.25 5.06 5.55
C ALA A 10 16.27 3.98 5.17
N ALA A 11 16.37 2.93 5.98
CA ALA A 11 17.22 1.78 5.71
C ALA A 11 16.78 1.04 4.44
N ALA A 12 15.47 0.76 4.29
CA ALA A 12 14.93 0.09 3.12
C ALA A 12 15.11 0.89 1.81
N ALA A 13 15.05 2.22 1.90
CA ALA A 13 15.25 3.13 0.77
C ALA A 13 16.72 3.53 0.56
N ALA A 14 17.66 3.04 1.38
CA ALA A 14 19.08 3.42 1.35
C ALA A 14 19.32 4.96 1.38
N VAL A 15 18.53 5.67 2.19
CA VAL A 15 18.65 7.12 2.41
C VAL A 15 18.91 7.43 3.88
N SER A 16 19.30 8.68 4.19
CA SER A 16 19.39 9.11 5.58
C SER A 16 18.00 9.20 6.23
N ARG A 17 17.91 8.90 7.54
CA ARG A 17 16.68 9.11 8.31
C ARG A 17 16.18 10.56 8.23
N GLN A 18 17.10 11.52 8.21
CA GLN A 18 16.76 12.94 8.11
C GLN A 18 16.07 13.26 6.78
N THR A 19 16.47 12.63 5.68
CA THR A 19 15.81 12.76 4.37
C THR A 19 14.34 12.35 4.45
N VAL A 20 14.03 11.24 5.14
CA VAL A 20 12.65 10.78 5.35
C VAL A 20 11.87 11.77 6.20
N VAL A 21 12.41 12.19 7.34
CA VAL A 21 11.77 13.18 8.24
C VAL A 21 11.46 14.49 7.51
N ASP A 22 12.42 14.98 6.73
CA ASP A 22 12.27 16.22 6.00
C ASP A 22 11.23 16.14 4.88
N PHE A 23 11.15 14.98 4.22
CA PHE A 23 10.14 14.69 3.21
C PHE A 23 8.74 14.62 3.82
N GLU A 24 8.57 13.86 4.91
CA GLU A 24 7.28 13.68 5.59
C GLU A 24 6.70 15.00 6.10
N ARG A 25 7.55 15.89 6.62
CA ARG A 25 7.10 17.22 7.10
C ARG A 25 6.99 18.27 5.99
N GLY A 26 7.29 17.93 4.74
CA GLY A 26 7.25 18.85 3.61
C GLY A 26 8.32 19.95 3.61
N ALA A 27 9.42 19.77 4.35
CA ALA A 27 10.48 20.78 4.44
C ALA A 27 11.34 20.88 3.17
N ARG A 28 11.38 19.81 2.37
CA ARG A 28 12.13 19.73 1.11
C ARG A 28 11.65 18.52 0.30
N THR A 29 11.74 18.65 -1.02
CA THR A 29 11.58 17.53 -1.93
C THR A 29 12.92 16.79 -2.07
N PRO A 30 13.00 15.48 -1.75
CA PRO A 30 14.21 14.70 -1.99
C PRO A 30 14.61 14.69 -3.47
N TYR A 31 15.89 14.43 -3.74
CA TYR A 31 16.35 14.22 -5.11
C TYR A 31 15.56 13.10 -5.82
N PRO A 32 15.43 13.14 -7.16
CA PRO A 32 14.63 12.15 -7.90
C PRO A 32 15.03 10.68 -7.62
N ASN A 33 16.32 10.40 -7.42
CA ASN A 33 16.78 9.06 -7.05
C ASN A 33 16.21 8.64 -5.68
N ASN A 34 16.28 9.53 -4.68
CA ASN A 34 15.81 9.25 -3.32
C ASN A 34 14.29 9.05 -3.32
N LEU A 35 13.56 9.86 -4.09
CA LEU A 35 12.11 9.68 -4.27
C LEU A 35 11.78 8.30 -4.87
N THR A 36 12.53 7.89 -5.88
CA THR A 36 12.36 6.57 -6.51
C THR A 36 12.64 5.44 -5.51
N ALA A 37 13.71 5.57 -4.72
CA ALA A 37 14.07 4.60 -3.70
C ALA A 37 13.04 4.52 -2.56
N ILE A 38 12.55 5.68 -2.07
CA ILE A 38 11.49 5.76 -1.06
C ILE A 38 10.20 5.12 -1.59
N ARG A 39 9.81 5.41 -2.84
CA ARG A 39 8.64 4.80 -3.48
C ARG A 39 8.78 3.28 -3.54
N ALA A 40 9.92 2.77 -4.01
CA ALA A 40 10.17 1.34 -4.12
C ALA A 40 10.15 0.65 -2.74
N ALA A 41 10.71 1.28 -1.71
CA ALA A 41 10.66 0.76 -0.34
C ALA A 41 9.23 0.66 0.21
N LEU A 42 8.39 1.68 -0.05
CA LEU A 42 6.97 1.64 0.32
C LEU A 42 6.23 0.54 -0.44
N GLU A 43 6.51 0.38 -1.74
CA GLU A 43 5.90 -0.68 -2.55
C GLU A 43 6.30 -2.09 -2.08
N ALA A 44 7.55 -2.26 -1.67
CA ALA A 44 8.05 -3.50 -1.07
C ALA A 44 7.40 -3.76 0.30
N ALA A 45 7.13 -2.70 1.07
CA ALA A 45 6.40 -2.77 2.35
C ALA A 45 4.89 -3.00 2.19
N GLY A 46 4.38 -3.16 0.96
CA GLY A 46 2.98 -3.51 0.72
C GLY A 46 2.11 -2.34 0.27
N VAL A 47 2.68 -1.19 -0.07
CA VAL A 47 1.93 -0.11 -0.73
C VAL A 47 1.82 -0.38 -2.23
N GLU A 48 0.77 0.12 -2.85
CA GLU A 48 0.65 0.21 -4.29
C GLU A 48 0.18 1.62 -4.65
N PHE A 49 0.97 2.29 -5.48
CA PHE A 49 0.66 3.63 -5.99
C PHE A 49 -0.23 3.50 -7.22
N ILE A 50 -1.37 4.19 -7.19
CA ILE A 50 -2.35 4.19 -8.27
C ILE A 50 -2.20 5.51 -9.03
N PRO A 51 -1.91 5.47 -10.34
CA PRO A 51 -1.85 6.68 -11.16
C PRO A 51 -3.22 7.36 -11.20
N GLU A 52 -3.21 8.67 -11.41
CA GLU A 52 -4.42 9.47 -11.48
C GLU A 52 -5.36 8.99 -12.60
N ASN A 53 -6.60 8.67 -12.24
CA ASN A 53 -7.64 8.17 -13.14
C ASN A 53 -8.91 9.05 -13.13
N GLY A 54 -8.75 10.37 -12.93
CA GLY A 54 -9.83 11.36 -12.93
C GLY A 54 -10.31 11.81 -11.53
N GLY A 55 -9.88 11.13 -10.47
CA GLY A 55 -10.13 11.51 -9.06
C GLY A 55 -8.90 11.98 -8.28
N GLY A 56 -7.76 12.17 -8.96
CA GLY A 56 -6.45 12.42 -8.33
C GLY A 56 -5.61 11.15 -8.12
N ALA A 57 -4.35 11.32 -7.74
CA ALA A 57 -3.44 10.22 -7.41
C ALA A 57 -3.86 9.51 -6.12
N GLY A 58 -3.64 8.19 -6.03
CA GLY A 58 -4.06 7.37 -4.90
C GLY A 58 -3.02 6.36 -4.43
N VAL A 59 -3.27 5.77 -3.26
CA VAL A 59 -2.50 4.65 -2.71
C VAL A 59 -3.45 3.58 -2.17
N ARG A 60 -3.09 2.30 -2.33
CA ARG A 60 -3.76 1.17 -1.67
C ARG A 60 -2.73 0.26 -1.00
N LEU A 61 -3.20 -0.59 -0.09
CA LEU A 61 -2.40 -1.68 0.47
C LEU A 61 -2.56 -2.93 -0.41
N LYS A 62 -1.47 -3.66 -0.65
CA LYS A 62 -1.49 -4.94 -1.35
C LYS A 62 -2.31 -5.96 -0.57
N ARG A 63 -3.06 -6.80 -1.28
CA ARG A 63 -3.86 -7.88 -0.68
C ARG A 63 -2.94 -8.82 0.10
N GLY A 64 -3.21 -9.00 1.39
CA GLY A 64 -2.38 -9.79 2.32
C GLY A 64 -1.44 -8.97 3.22
N ALA A 65 -1.26 -7.66 2.98
CA ALA A 65 -0.51 -6.77 3.88
C ALA A 65 -1.28 -6.46 5.18
N TYR A 66 -2.57 -6.77 5.22
CA TYR A 66 -3.37 -6.86 6.42
C TYR A 66 -4.24 -8.11 6.29
N THR A 67 -4.07 -9.09 7.17
CA THR A 67 -5.08 -10.13 7.34
C THR A 67 -6.31 -9.44 7.92
N VAL A 68 -7.29 -9.14 7.08
CA VAL A 68 -8.66 -9.02 7.56
C VAL A 68 -9.00 -10.41 8.06
N GLN A 69 -8.98 -10.61 9.37
CA GLN A 69 -9.56 -11.81 9.96
C GLN A 69 -10.98 -11.88 9.41
N ALA A 70 -11.23 -12.88 8.57
CA ALA A 70 -12.53 -13.09 7.97
C ALA A 70 -13.57 -13.01 9.08
N ALA A 71 -14.46 -12.01 9.01
CA ALA A 71 -15.68 -12.06 9.78
C ALA A 71 -16.39 -13.36 9.38
N PRO A 72 -16.84 -14.21 10.32
CA PRO A 72 -17.56 -15.42 9.97
C PRO A 72 -18.91 -15.01 9.37
N GLY A 73 -19.06 -15.05 8.04
CA GLY A 73 -20.36 -14.92 7.38
C GLY A 73 -20.45 -14.01 6.17
N GLY A 74 -19.45 -13.97 5.28
CA GLY A 74 -19.63 -13.39 3.95
C GLY A 74 -19.69 -14.50 2.90
N SER A 75 -20.89 -14.92 2.53
CA SER A 75 -21.12 -15.76 1.35
C SER A 75 -20.63 -15.02 0.10
N ASP A 76 -19.70 -15.64 -0.63
CA ASP A 76 -19.19 -15.10 -1.88
C ASP A 76 -20.34 -14.91 -2.89
N PRO A 77 -20.37 -13.80 -3.64
CA PRO A 77 -21.42 -13.56 -4.64
C PRO A 77 -21.41 -14.55 -5.81
N ASP A 78 -20.40 -15.43 -5.91
CA ASP A 78 -20.26 -16.47 -6.92
C ASP A 78 -21.01 -17.79 -6.57
N ASP A 79 -21.69 -17.88 -5.41
CA ASP A 79 -22.53 -19.03 -5.03
C ASP A 79 -23.84 -19.15 -5.87
N LEU A 80 -24.07 -18.22 -6.80
CA LEU A 80 -25.21 -18.21 -7.73
C LEU A 80 -24.95 -19.07 -8.99
N LYS A 81 -24.58 -20.34 -8.82
CA LYS A 81 -24.77 -21.35 -9.88
C LYS A 81 -25.15 -22.72 -9.31
N ALA A 82 -26.45 -22.97 -9.21
CA ALA A 82 -27.11 -24.14 -9.79
C ALA A 82 -28.57 -24.19 -9.32
N GLY A 83 -29.47 -23.53 -10.05
CA GLY A 83 -30.88 -23.90 -10.00
C GLY A 83 -31.05 -25.28 -10.64
N LYS A 84 -31.03 -26.35 -9.84
CA LYS A 84 -31.73 -27.59 -10.18
C LYS A 84 -33.13 -27.50 -9.58
N ALA A 85 -34.09 -27.12 -10.42
CA ALA A 85 -35.49 -27.41 -10.15
C ALA A 85 -35.73 -28.86 -10.57
N GLU A 86 -35.88 -29.73 -9.57
CA GLU A 86 -36.54 -31.03 -9.73
C GLU A 86 -38.05 -30.77 -9.94
N VAL A 87 -38.61 -31.33 -11.02
CA VAL A 87 -39.75 -32.27 -10.98
C VAL A 87 -39.65 -33.20 -12.18
#